data_AF-A0A6P6GQ59-F1
#
_entry.id   AF-A0A6P6GQ59-F1
#
_cell.length_a   1.000
_cell.length_b   1.000
_cell.length_c   1.000
_cell.angle_alpha   90.00
_cell.angle_beta   90.00
_cell.angle_gamma   90.00
#
_symmetry.space_group_name_H-M   'P 1'
#
loop_
_entity.id
_entity.type
_entity.pdbx_description
1 polymer ?
#
loop_
_entity_poly.entity_id
_entity_poly.type
_entity_poly.pdbx_seq_one_letter_code
_entity_poly.pdbx_strand_id
1 'polypeptide(L)'
;MHRCYAIYNITSSQVLSDGQTLVSPNQTFELGFFSPNNSGNQYVGIWYKEISPRIVVWVANRENPLAVTDSSASLTIGSNGNLNLVDGNEKSFWTTNIPVPSNSSVAMLLDNGNFILKKDHISEEILWQSFDHLGDTLLPKVGLAFNIKTGQRSVLTSWKSETDPSRGNFIVGIAPQTPPEAFIWNNASTPHWRSGPWDKSKFVGIPKMGSSYLTMFNIEQDIEKGAITYYFNPYNSSINSNMFISSEGVLKIINLCAKHLNLRFVIV
;
A
#
# COMPACT_ATOMS: atom_id res chain seq x y z
N MET A 1 19.90 -24.29 6.77
CA MET A 1 20.20 -23.18 5.83
C MET A 1 19.03 -23.06 4.87
N HIS A 2 18.01 -22.24 5.18
CA HIS A 2 16.94 -21.95 4.21
C HIS A 2 17.48 -20.92 3.22
N ARG A 3 17.77 -21.36 1.99
CA ARG A 3 18.07 -20.47 0.87
C ARG A 3 16.77 -19.74 0.53
N CYS A 4 16.67 -18.46 0.90
CA CYS A 4 15.60 -17.59 0.44
C CYS A 4 15.82 -17.37 -1.07
N TYR A 5 14.92 -17.88 -1.91
CA TYR A 5 15.03 -17.75 -3.37
C TYR A 5 14.24 -16.52 -3.81
N ALA A 6 14.97 -15.47 -4.18
CA ALA A 6 14.40 -14.24 -4.70
C ALA A 6 14.17 -14.36 -6.22
N ILE A 7 13.01 -13.91 -6.69
CA ILE A 7 12.69 -13.70 -8.10
C ILE A 7 12.49 -12.20 -8.35
N TYR A 8 12.51 -11.78 -9.62
CA TYR A 8 12.41 -10.36 -10.01
C TYR A 8 11.16 -10.02 -10.83
N ASN A 9 10.44 -11.03 -11.28
CA ASN A 9 9.15 -10.91 -11.93
C ASN A 9 8.33 -12.19 -11.74
N ILE A 10 7.03 -12.08 -12.00
CA ILE A 10 6.11 -13.21 -12.10
C ILE A 10 5.58 -13.23 -13.53
N THR A 11 5.60 -14.41 -14.14
CA THR A 11 5.07 -14.68 -15.48
C THR A 11 4.16 -15.91 -15.43
N SER A 12 3.55 -16.30 -16.54
CA SER A 12 2.77 -17.54 -16.61
C SER A 12 3.60 -18.82 -16.38
N SER A 13 4.92 -18.76 -16.55
CA SER A 13 5.85 -19.88 -16.32
C SER A 13 6.70 -19.73 -15.06
N GLN A 14 6.75 -18.54 -14.47
CA GLN A 14 7.48 -18.25 -13.23
C GLN A 14 6.51 -17.73 -12.18
N VAL A 15 6.12 -18.62 -11.26
CA VAL A 15 5.24 -18.28 -10.13
C VAL A 15 6.06 -17.82 -8.93
N LEU A 16 5.38 -17.18 -7.97
CA LEU A 16 5.90 -16.94 -6.63
C LEU A 16 5.22 -17.91 -5.66
N SER A 17 5.97 -18.89 -5.15
CA SER A 17 5.49 -19.87 -4.16
C SER A 17 5.82 -19.44 -2.74
N ASP A 18 5.20 -20.08 -1.74
CA ASP A 18 5.58 -19.90 -0.33
C ASP A 18 7.08 -20.20 -0.11
N GLY A 19 7.73 -19.39 0.71
CA GLY A 19 9.18 -19.39 0.92
C GLY A 19 10.02 -18.66 -0.14
N GLN A 20 9.43 -18.22 -1.25
CA GLN A 20 10.06 -17.33 -2.22
C GLN A 20 9.63 -15.88 -2.01
N THR A 21 10.44 -14.95 -2.52
CA THR A 21 10.10 -13.52 -2.51
C THR A 21 10.35 -12.85 -3.86
N LEU A 22 9.53 -11.85 -4.18
CA LEU A 22 9.72 -10.96 -5.32
C LEU A 22 10.39 -9.67 -4.82
N VAL A 23 11.54 -9.30 -5.39
CA VAL A 23 12.37 -8.20 -4.86
C VAL A 23 12.43 -7.05 -5.87
N SER A 24 12.34 -5.81 -5.38
CA SER A 24 12.51 -4.61 -6.23
C SER A 24 13.95 -4.47 -6.72
N PRO A 25 14.22 -3.81 -7.88
CA PRO A 25 15.57 -3.74 -8.46
C PRO A 25 16.67 -3.22 -7.50
N ASN A 26 16.39 -2.17 -6.73
CA ASN A 26 17.29 -1.62 -5.72
C ASN A 26 17.21 -2.34 -4.36
N GLN A 27 16.45 -3.44 -4.28
CA GLN A 27 16.25 -4.25 -3.07
C GLN A 27 15.64 -3.48 -1.89
N THR A 28 14.92 -2.38 -2.17
CA THR A 28 14.23 -1.57 -1.16
C THR A 28 13.01 -2.30 -0.61
N PHE A 29 12.21 -2.88 -1.52
CA PHE A 29 10.96 -3.57 -1.19
C PHE A 29 11.05 -5.04 -1.56
N GLU A 30 10.28 -5.83 -0.82
CA GLU A 30 10.12 -7.26 -1.03
C GLU A 30 8.64 -7.62 -0.89
N LEU A 31 8.16 -8.50 -1.76
CA LEU A 31 6.81 -9.06 -1.75
C LEU A 31 6.89 -10.56 -1.52
N GLY A 32 6.02 -11.09 -0.68
CA GLY A 32 5.93 -12.53 -0.45
C GLY A 32 4.84 -12.93 0.53
N PHE A 33 4.85 -14.21 0.90
CA PHE A 33 3.93 -14.79 1.87
C PHE A 33 4.35 -14.42 3.30
N PHE A 34 3.36 -14.16 4.16
CA PHE A 34 3.59 -13.89 5.58
C PHE A 34 2.36 -14.26 6.43
N SER A 35 2.60 -14.56 7.71
CA SER A 35 1.56 -14.76 8.72
C SER A 35 1.81 -13.84 9.90
N PRO A 36 0.91 -12.88 10.20
CA PRO A 36 1.04 -12.03 11.38
C PRO A 36 0.90 -12.87 12.67
N ASN A 37 1.88 -12.78 13.57
CA ASN A 37 1.87 -13.31 14.96
C ASN A 37 1.16 -14.67 15.16
N ASN A 38 1.43 -15.65 14.29
CA ASN A 38 0.83 -17.00 14.36
C ASN A 38 -0.71 -17.02 14.27
N SER A 39 -1.33 -16.09 13.54
CA SER A 39 -2.79 -15.94 13.39
C SER A 39 -3.51 -17.11 12.69
N GLY A 40 -2.81 -18.17 12.29
CA GLY A 40 -3.36 -19.27 11.50
C GLY A 40 -3.67 -18.91 10.05
N ASN A 41 -3.59 -17.62 9.71
CA ASN A 41 -3.84 -17.06 8.39
C ASN A 41 -2.53 -16.71 7.68
N GLN A 42 -2.54 -16.84 6.37
CA GLN A 42 -1.43 -16.47 5.50
C GLN A 42 -1.90 -15.45 4.46
N TYR A 43 -1.04 -14.47 4.21
CA TYR A 43 -1.28 -13.34 3.32
C TYR A 43 -0.11 -13.13 2.39
N VAL A 44 -0.36 -12.48 1.27
CA VAL A 44 0.68 -11.91 0.41
C VAL A 44 0.75 -10.42 0.67
N GLY A 45 1.94 -9.91 0.96
CA GLY A 45 2.14 -8.49 1.24
C GLY A 45 3.49 -7.97 0.76
N ILE A 46 3.63 -6.65 0.79
CA ILE A 46 4.86 -5.92 0.48
C ILE A 46 5.42 -5.37 1.79
N TRP A 47 6.73 -5.46 1.99
CA TRP A 47 7.45 -4.85 3.12
C TRP A 47 8.78 -4.26 2.68
N TYR A 48 9.39 -3.46 3.55
CA TYR A 48 10.78 -3.05 3.38
C TYR A 48 11.72 -4.22 3.65
N LYS A 49 12.58 -4.55 2.69
CA LYS A 49 13.39 -5.80 2.73
C LYS A 49 14.37 -5.86 3.91
N GLU A 50 15.10 -4.79 4.16
CA GLU A 50 16.20 -4.77 5.16
C GLU A 50 15.80 -4.14 6.52
N ILE A 51 14.51 -4.07 6.82
CA ILE A 51 14.00 -3.43 8.05
C ILE A 51 13.47 -4.48 9.02
N SER A 52 13.91 -4.39 10.28
CA SER A 52 13.42 -5.21 11.40
C SER A 52 12.95 -4.34 12.56
N PRO A 53 11.78 -4.61 13.16
CA PRO A 53 10.81 -5.65 12.78
C PRO A 53 10.20 -5.40 11.39
N ARG A 54 9.66 -6.45 10.75
CA ARG A 54 9.07 -6.38 9.40
C ARG A 54 7.92 -5.37 9.38
N ILE A 55 8.00 -4.39 8.48
CA ILE A 55 6.95 -3.39 8.27
C ILE A 55 6.24 -3.69 6.97
N VAL A 56 5.03 -4.24 7.07
CA VAL A 56 4.17 -4.50 5.91
C VAL A 56 3.50 -3.18 5.50
N VAL A 57 3.60 -2.85 4.21
CA VAL A 57 3.08 -1.58 3.64
C VAL A 57 1.90 -1.80 2.70
N TRP A 58 1.64 -3.05 2.30
CA TRP A 58 0.51 -3.41 1.45
C TRP A 58 0.19 -4.90 1.60
N VAL A 59 -1.08 -5.28 1.47
CA VAL A 59 -1.57 -6.67 1.60
C VAL A 59 -2.60 -6.94 0.51
N ALA A 60 -2.38 -7.98 -0.30
CA ALA A 60 -3.27 -8.34 -1.42
C ALA A 60 -4.61 -8.90 -0.93
N ASN A 61 -4.55 -10.04 -0.25
CA ASN A 61 -5.70 -10.86 0.13
C ASN A 61 -6.20 -10.55 1.54
N ARG A 62 -6.20 -9.27 1.92
CA ARG A 62 -6.55 -8.84 3.28
C ARG A 62 -7.95 -9.25 3.73
N GLU A 63 -8.89 -9.39 2.79
CA GLU A 63 -10.29 -9.80 3.06
C GLU A 63 -10.51 -11.32 2.99
N ASN A 64 -9.60 -12.06 2.36
CA ASN A 64 -9.75 -13.49 2.09
C ASN A 64 -8.41 -14.21 2.32
N PRO A 65 -8.04 -14.45 3.59
CA PRO A 65 -6.78 -15.11 3.94
C PRO A 65 -6.72 -16.56 3.45
N LEU A 66 -5.50 -17.02 3.17
CA LEU A 66 -5.19 -18.44 3.05
C LEU A 66 -5.02 -19.05 4.44
N ALA A 67 -5.21 -20.36 4.56
CA ALA A 67 -4.82 -21.09 5.78
C ALA A 67 -3.30 -21.24 5.80
N VAL A 68 -2.66 -21.01 6.96
CA VAL A 68 -1.19 -21.12 7.11
C VAL A 68 -0.65 -22.54 6.84
N THR A 69 -1.53 -23.54 6.85
CA THR A 69 -1.19 -24.93 6.55
C THR A 69 -1.05 -25.20 5.04
N ASP A 70 -1.45 -24.26 4.19
CA ASP A 70 -1.32 -24.41 2.74
C ASP A 70 0.05 -23.95 2.24
N SER A 71 1.03 -24.86 2.28
CA SER A 71 2.37 -24.63 1.75
C SER A 71 2.45 -24.69 0.21
N SER A 72 1.34 -25.05 -0.46
CA SER A 72 1.28 -25.18 -1.93
C SER A 72 0.66 -23.95 -2.59
N ALA A 73 0.29 -22.94 -1.81
CA ALA A 73 -0.23 -21.69 -2.33
C ALA A 73 0.80 -20.95 -3.21
N SER A 74 0.30 -20.26 -4.23
CA SER A 74 1.16 -19.49 -5.13
C SER A 74 0.47 -18.24 -5.68
N LEU A 75 1.28 -17.22 -5.94
CA LEU A 75 0.89 -16.05 -6.72
C LEU A 75 1.38 -16.25 -8.16
N THR A 76 0.43 -16.33 -9.10
CA THR A 76 0.67 -16.77 -10.48
C THR A 76 -0.11 -15.94 -11.50
N ILE A 77 0.33 -15.91 -12.75
CA ILE A 77 -0.44 -15.34 -13.86
C ILE A 77 -1.20 -16.46 -14.56
N GLY A 78 -2.54 -16.35 -14.51
CA GLY A 78 -3.43 -17.33 -15.12
C GLY A 78 -3.44 -17.23 -16.65
N SER A 79 -4.10 -18.20 -17.30
CA SER A 79 -4.30 -18.20 -18.75
C SER A 79 -5.14 -17.03 -19.27
N ASN A 80 -5.82 -16.30 -18.39
CA ASN A 80 -6.55 -15.06 -18.67
C ASN A 80 -5.68 -13.80 -18.51
N GLY A 81 -4.37 -13.96 -18.31
CA GLY A 81 -3.40 -12.87 -18.14
C GLY A 81 -3.54 -12.09 -16.83
N ASN A 82 -4.47 -12.46 -15.94
CA ASN A 82 -4.63 -11.85 -14.62
C ASN A 82 -3.67 -12.46 -13.62
N LEU A 83 -3.25 -11.65 -12.64
CA LEU A 83 -2.52 -12.14 -11.48
C LEU A 83 -3.51 -12.72 -10.47
N ASN A 84 -3.23 -13.93 -9.98
CA ASN A 84 -4.10 -14.68 -9.09
C ASN A 84 -3.30 -15.24 -7.91
N LEU A 85 -3.86 -15.14 -6.71
CA LEU A 85 -3.42 -15.92 -5.55
C LEU A 85 -4.30 -17.16 -5.47
N VAL A 86 -3.70 -18.34 -5.56
CA VAL A 86 -4.39 -19.63 -5.52
C VAL A 86 -3.87 -20.52 -4.40
N ASP A 87 -4.75 -21.36 -3.87
CA ASP A 87 -4.39 -22.43 -2.92
C ASP A 87 -3.81 -23.66 -3.65
N GLY A 88 -3.37 -24.66 -2.89
CA GLY A 88 -2.87 -25.93 -3.44
C GLY A 88 -3.86 -26.73 -4.30
N ASN A 89 -5.17 -26.39 -4.28
CA ASN A 89 -6.21 -26.98 -5.11
C ASN A 89 -6.65 -26.06 -6.26
N GLU A 90 -5.83 -25.05 -6.59
CA GLU A 90 -6.10 -24.03 -7.63
C GLU A 90 -7.33 -23.14 -7.36
N LYS A 91 -7.88 -23.16 -6.14
CA LYS A 91 -8.95 -22.24 -5.76
C LYS A 91 -8.38 -20.83 -5.62
N SER A 92 -8.99 -19.87 -6.30
CA SER A 92 -8.59 -18.46 -6.22
C SER A 92 -9.04 -17.81 -4.90
N PHE A 93 -8.12 -17.12 -4.25
CA PHE A 93 -8.35 -16.32 -3.04
C PHE A 93 -8.28 -14.81 -3.30
N TRP A 94 -7.55 -14.40 -4.34
CA TRP A 94 -7.44 -13.00 -4.75
C TRP A 94 -7.06 -12.93 -6.24
N THR A 95 -7.52 -11.89 -6.94
CA THR A 95 -7.17 -11.64 -8.33
C THR A 95 -7.23 -10.15 -8.65
N THR A 96 -6.47 -9.71 -9.65
CA THR A 96 -6.56 -8.32 -10.17
C THR A 96 -7.92 -8.01 -10.79
N ASN A 97 -8.63 -9.02 -11.31
CA ASN A 97 -9.96 -8.91 -11.92
C ASN A 97 -10.08 -7.77 -12.96
N ILE A 98 -9.12 -7.68 -13.87
CA ILE A 98 -9.12 -6.69 -14.94
C ILE A 98 -9.31 -7.33 -16.32
N PRO A 99 -9.85 -6.59 -17.30
CA PRO A 99 -9.84 -7.01 -18.70
C PRO A 99 -8.39 -6.95 -19.20
N VAL A 100 -7.81 -8.09 -19.52
CA VAL A 100 -6.43 -8.17 -20.01
C VAL A 100 -6.43 -8.37 -21.53
N PRO A 101 -5.68 -7.58 -22.31
CA PRO A 101 -5.68 -7.65 -23.76
C PRO A 101 -4.84 -8.82 -24.33
N SER A 102 -3.91 -9.39 -23.55
CA SER A 102 -3.07 -10.52 -23.98
C SER A 102 -2.62 -11.39 -22.79
N ASN A 103 -2.32 -12.67 -23.03
CA ASN A 103 -1.89 -13.60 -21.98
C ASN A 103 -0.38 -13.57 -21.71
N SER A 104 0.27 -12.47 -22.08
CA SER A 104 1.72 -12.25 -21.99
C SER A 104 2.11 -11.41 -20.77
N SER A 105 1.17 -11.20 -19.84
CA SER A 105 1.34 -10.30 -18.71
C SER A 105 2.55 -10.65 -17.86
N VAL A 106 3.12 -9.62 -17.23
CA VAL A 106 4.27 -9.74 -16.33
C VAL A 106 4.00 -8.90 -15.10
N ALA A 107 4.16 -9.48 -13.91
CA ALA A 107 4.06 -8.74 -12.66
C ALA A 107 5.45 -8.41 -12.10
N MET A 108 5.64 -7.19 -11.62
CA MET A 108 6.93 -6.68 -11.14
C MET A 108 6.76 -5.76 -9.94
N LEU A 109 7.72 -5.79 -9.01
CA LEU A 109 7.78 -4.87 -7.88
C LEU A 109 8.78 -3.75 -8.17
N LEU A 110 8.30 -2.50 -8.16
CA LEU A 110 9.13 -1.32 -8.41
C LEU A 110 9.80 -0.80 -7.14
N ASP A 111 10.85 0.01 -7.29
CA ASP A 111 11.61 0.57 -6.17
C ASP A 111 10.89 1.65 -5.36
N ASN A 112 9.78 2.16 -5.87
CA ASN A 112 8.86 2.99 -5.09
C ASN A 112 7.89 2.16 -4.23
N GLY A 113 7.93 0.83 -4.33
CA GLY A 113 7.02 -0.09 -3.65
C GLY A 113 5.75 -0.41 -4.43
N ASN A 114 5.59 0.12 -5.65
CA ASN A 114 4.44 -0.20 -6.49
C ASN A 114 4.60 -1.59 -7.11
N PHE A 115 3.70 -2.50 -6.76
CA PHE A 115 3.55 -3.77 -7.45
C PHE A 115 2.62 -3.59 -8.64
N ILE A 116 3.10 -3.91 -9.84
CA ILE A 116 2.40 -3.65 -11.09
C ILE A 116 2.22 -4.93 -11.90
N LEU A 117 1.18 -4.94 -12.73
CA LEU A 117 0.97 -5.91 -13.81
C LEU A 117 1.09 -5.15 -15.15
N LYS A 118 2.06 -5.53 -15.98
CA LYS A 118 2.26 -4.99 -17.33
C LYS A 118 1.70 -5.96 -18.37
N LYS A 119 1.36 -5.44 -19.55
CA LYS A 119 0.88 -6.24 -20.69
C LYS A 119 1.89 -7.29 -21.17
N ASP A 120 3.17 -6.93 -21.19
CA ASP A 120 4.30 -7.80 -21.50
C ASP A 120 5.61 -7.15 -21.03
N HIS A 121 6.74 -7.81 -21.29
CA HIS A 121 8.08 -7.33 -20.91
C HIS A 121 8.54 -6.07 -21.66
N ILE A 122 7.97 -5.78 -22.82
CA ILE A 122 8.44 -4.73 -23.75
C ILE A 122 7.58 -3.48 -23.62
N SER A 123 6.26 -3.66 -23.54
CA SER A 123 5.29 -2.57 -23.40
C SER A 123 5.50 -1.83 -22.08
N GLU A 124 5.34 -0.52 -22.06
CA GLU A 124 5.25 0.28 -20.81
C GLU A 124 3.82 0.41 -20.29
N GLU A 125 2.86 -0.26 -20.93
CA GLU A 125 1.46 -0.26 -20.53
C GLU A 125 1.26 -1.01 -19.21
N ILE A 126 0.94 -0.27 -18.16
CA ILE A 126 0.52 -0.79 -16.86
C ILE A 126 -0.97 -1.10 -16.93
N LEU A 127 -1.32 -2.37 -16.73
CA LEU A 127 -2.70 -2.86 -16.73
C LEU A 127 -3.35 -2.76 -15.34
N TRP A 128 -2.55 -2.98 -14.29
CA TRP A 128 -2.99 -2.92 -12.90
C TRP A 128 -1.83 -2.48 -12.00
N GLN A 129 -2.11 -1.79 -10.90
CA GLN A 129 -1.11 -1.40 -9.91
C GLN A 129 -1.64 -1.37 -8.48
N SER A 130 -0.79 -1.76 -7.53
CA SER A 130 -1.10 -1.77 -6.09
C SER A 130 -1.43 -0.40 -5.50
N PHE A 131 -0.88 0.67 -6.08
CA PHE A 131 -1.10 2.04 -5.62
C PHE A 131 -2.54 2.54 -5.82
N ASP A 132 -3.32 1.88 -6.68
CA ASP A 132 -4.75 2.17 -6.83
C ASP A 132 -5.61 1.45 -5.77
N HIS A 133 -4.99 0.57 -4.97
CA HIS A 133 -5.63 -0.27 -3.96
C HIS A 133 -4.93 -0.13 -2.61
N LEU A 134 -5.02 1.06 -2.01
CA LEU A 134 -4.33 1.37 -0.76
C LEU A 134 -4.80 0.50 0.41
N GLY A 135 -3.85 0.17 1.28
CA GLY A 135 -4.06 -0.50 2.56
C GLY A 135 -4.20 0.51 3.70
N ASP A 136 -3.50 0.24 4.80
CA ASP A 136 -3.36 1.12 5.95
C ASP A 136 -2.18 2.10 5.82
N THR A 137 -1.34 1.93 4.80
CA THR A 137 -0.09 2.68 4.62
C THR A 137 -0.10 3.50 3.32
N LEU A 138 0.39 4.74 3.40
CA LEU A 138 0.70 5.61 2.27
C LEU A 138 2.23 5.68 2.09
N LEU A 139 2.70 5.30 0.90
CA LEU A 139 4.08 5.47 0.48
C LEU A 139 4.32 6.84 -0.17
N PRO A 140 5.58 7.30 -0.29
CA PRO A 140 5.88 8.59 -0.89
C PRO A 140 5.34 8.72 -2.31
N LYS A 141 4.85 9.91 -2.66
CA LYS A 141 4.26 10.28 -3.96
C LYS A 141 2.96 9.55 -4.31
N VAL A 142 2.47 8.70 -3.42
CA VAL A 142 1.12 8.12 -3.51
C VAL A 142 0.15 9.03 -2.77
N GLY A 143 -1.01 9.25 -3.38
CA GLY A 143 -1.96 10.26 -2.92
C GLY A 143 -3.25 9.69 -2.32
N LEU A 144 -3.69 10.28 -1.21
CA LEU A 144 -5.10 10.27 -0.82
C LEU A 144 -5.82 11.24 -1.73
N ALA A 145 -6.92 10.79 -2.33
CA ALA A 145 -7.61 11.58 -3.34
C ALA A 145 -9.11 11.63 -3.07
N PHE A 146 -9.72 12.74 -3.44
CA PHE A 146 -11.17 12.89 -3.44
C PHE A 146 -11.57 13.61 -4.73
N ASN A 147 -12.49 13.00 -5.47
CA ASN A 147 -13.08 13.63 -6.64
C ASN A 147 -14.48 14.14 -6.30
N ILE A 148 -14.67 15.45 -6.39
CA ILE A 148 -15.92 16.13 -6.02
C ILE A 148 -17.05 15.81 -7.01
N LYS A 149 -16.72 15.59 -8.28
CA LYS A 149 -17.70 15.34 -9.34
C LYS A 149 -18.25 13.91 -9.29
N THR A 150 -17.40 12.94 -8.98
CA THR A 150 -17.76 11.50 -8.97
C THR A 150 -18.01 10.94 -7.57
N GLY A 151 -17.55 11.62 -6.53
CA GLY A 151 -17.56 11.13 -5.15
C GLY A 151 -16.51 10.05 -4.86
N GLN A 152 -15.69 9.67 -5.85
CA GLN A 152 -14.66 8.64 -5.69
C GLN A 152 -13.58 9.10 -4.71
N ARG A 153 -13.12 8.17 -3.87
CA ARG A 153 -12.09 8.42 -2.86
C ARG A 153 -10.96 7.39 -2.94
N SER A 154 -9.73 7.86 -2.82
CA SER A 154 -8.56 7.05 -2.47
C SER A 154 -8.23 7.33 -1.00
N VAL A 155 -8.32 6.30 -0.17
CA VAL A 155 -8.26 6.40 1.30
C VAL A 155 -7.39 5.30 1.89
N LEU A 156 -6.82 5.53 3.07
CA LEU A 156 -6.24 4.46 3.87
C LEU A 156 -7.34 3.80 4.71
N THR A 157 -7.25 2.49 4.90
CA THR A 157 -8.10 1.74 5.84
C THR A 157 -7.21 0.93 6.77
N SER A 158 -7.31 1.17 8.08
CA SER A 158 -6.51 0.51 9.10
C SER A 158 -6.62 -1.01 9.02
N TRP A 159 -5.64 -1.69 9.59
CA TRP A 159 -5.82 -3.09 9.98
C TRP A 159 -6.85 -3.18 11.11
N LYS A 160 -7.44 -4.35 11.27
CA LYS A 160 -8.40 -4.62 12.33
C LYS A 160 -7.73 -4.75 13.69
N SER A 161 -6.52 -5.32 13.71
CA SER A 161 -5.62 -5.35 14.86
C SER A 161 -4.17 -5.51 14.39
N GLU A 162 -3.21 -5.45 15.31
CA GLU A 162 -1.79 -5.74 15.02
C GLU A 162 -1.54 -7.13 14.41
N THR A 163 -2.48 -8.06 14.57
CA THR A 163 -2.36 -9.45 14.11
C THR A 163 -3.35 -9.81 13.00
N ASP A 164 -4.21 -8.88 12.58
CA ASP A 164 -5.28 -9.11 11.59
C ASP A 164 -5.31 -7.96 10.57
N PRO A 165 -4.74 -8.17 9.36
CA PRO A 165 -4.68 -7.15 8.32
C PRO A 165 -6.00 -6.91 7.58
N SER A 166 -7.06 -7.66 7.92
CA SER A 166 -8.40 -7.37 7.40
C SER A 166 -8.82 -5.93 7.71
N ARG A 167 -9.83 -5.44 7.00
CA ARG A 167 -10.31 -4.06 7.18
C ARG A 167 -10.71 -3.78 8.62
N GLY A 168 -10.00 -2.84 9.24
CA GLY A 168 -10.37 -2.23 10.49
C GLY A 168 -11.37 -1.08 10.32
N ASN A 169 -11.66 -0.42 11.43
CA ASN A 169 -12.74 0.57 11.49
C ASN A 169 -12.31 1.97 11.07
N PHE A 170 -11.01 2.26 11.07
CA PHE A 170 -10.49 3.61 10.86
C PHE A 170 -10.12 3.84 9.40
N ILE A 171 -10.64 4.93 8.84
CA ILE A 171 -10.40 5.35 7.47
C ILE A 171 -9.78 6.74 7.48
N VAL A 172 -8.72 6.94 6.70
CA VAL A 172 -8.06 8.25 6.54
C VAL A 172 -8.22 8.72 5.11
N GLY A 173 -8.67 9.97 4.94
CA GLY A 173 -8.86 10.54 3.62
C GLY A 173 -8.93 12.06 3.65
N ILE A 174 -8.89 12.65 2.45
CA ILE A 174 -9.10 14.08 2.25
C ILE A 174 -10.57 14.36 1.92
N ALA A 175 -11.09 15.47 2.43
CA ALA A 175 -12.44 15.94 2.20
C ALA A 175 -12.43 17.28 1.44
N PRO A 176 -13.46 17.56 0.62
CA PRO A 176 -13.51 18.70 -0.27
C PRO A 176 -13.95 20.00 0.42
N GLN A 177 -13.61 20.17 1.69
CA GLN A 177 -13.83 21.44 2.37
C GLN A 177 -13.03 22.55 1.66
N THR A 178 -13.42 23.81 1.86
CA THR A 178 -12.71 24.96 1.30
C THR A 178 -12.21 25.83 2.43
N PRO A 179 -10.92 25.77 2.82
CA PRO A 179 -9.83 24.93 2.26
C PRO A 179 -9.93 23.42 2.58
N PRO A 180 -9.26 22.53 1.81
CA PRO A 180 -9.34 21.08 2.04
C PRO A 180 -8.87 20.66 3.42
N GLU A 181 -9.47 19.60 3.94
CA GLU A 181 -9.20 19.03 5.26
C GLU A 181 -8.98 17.52 5.16
N ALA A 182 -8.07 16.98 5.97
CA ALA A 182 -7.94 15.55 6.18
C ALA A 182 -8.76 15.11 7.40
N PHE A 183 -9.35 13.93 7.31
CA PHE A 183 -10.16 13.35 8.37
C PHE A 183 -9.74 11.92 8.66
N ILE A 184 -9.93 11.53 9.91
CA ILE A 184 -10.02 10.13 10.31
C ILE A 184 -11.47 9.88 10.66
N TRP A 185 -12.08 8.89 10.01
CA TRP A 185 -13.42 8.40 10.34
C TRP A 185 -13.32 7.06 11.04
N ASN A 186 -14.15 6.85 12.04
CA ASN A 186 -14.41 5.55 12.66
C ASN A 186 -15.72 4.99 12.09
N ASN A 187 -15.76 3.68 11.82
CA ASN A 187 -16.90 2.99 11.22
C ASN A 187 -17.39 3.68 9.94
N ALA A 188 -16.44 4.08 9.09
CA ALA A 188 -16.62 4.75 7.80
C ALA A 188 -17.24 6.16 7.78
N SER A 189 -18.00 6.56 8.81
CA SER A 189 -18.75 7.82 8.76
C SER A 189 -18.66 8.69 10.02
N THR A 190 -18.29 8.13 11.18
CA THR A 190 -18.22 8.89 12.43
C THR A 190 -16.90 9.66 12.49
N PRO A 191 -16.89 11.01 12.53
CA PRO A 191 -15.65 11.76 12.63
C PRO A 191 -14.91 11.39 13.92
N HIS A 192 -13.66 10.93 13.80
CA HIS A 192 -12.79 10.59 14.93
C HIS A 192 -11.76 11.70 15.16
N TRP A 193 -11.20 12.26 14.08
CA TRP A 193 -10.25 13.35 14.12
C TRP A 193 -10.33 14.20 12.85
N ARG A 194 -9.96 15.48 12.96
CA ARG A 194 -9.81 16.38 11.81
C ARG A 194 -8.49 17.14 11.87
N SER A 195 -7.89 17.34 10.70
CA SER A 195 -6.64 18.09 10.57
C SER A 195 -6.82 19.60 10.68
N GLY A 196 -8.05 20.10 10.53
CA GLY A 196 -8.28 21.51 10.23
C GLY A 196 -7.88 21.86 8.78
N PRO A 197 -8.26 23.05 8.30
CA PRO A 197 -7.98 23.52 6.94
C PRO A 197 -6.49 23.49 6.56
N TRP A 198 -6.22 23.21 5.29
CA TRP A 198 -4.91 23.39 4.68
C TRP A 198 -4.60 24.88 4.46
N ASP A 199 -3.55 25.40 5.11
CA ASP A 199 -3.13 26.81 5.02
C ASP A 199 -2.16 27.11 3.86
N LYS A 200 -2.00 26.15 2.93
CA LYS A 200 -0.99 26.11 1.85
C LYS A 200 0.41 25.68 2.26
N SER A 201 0.67 25.48 3.55
CA SER A 201 1.94 24.96 4.07
C SER A 201 1.75 23.72 4.96
N LYS A 202 0.69 23.71 5.77
CA LYS A 202 0.35 22.65 6.71
C LYS A 202 -1.16 22.60 6.93
N PHE A 203 -1.60 21.52 7.58
CA PHE A 203 -2.91 21.50 8.21
C PHE A 203 -2.83 22.22 9.57
N VAL A 204 -3.71 23.20 9.79
CA VAL A 204 -3.64 24.07 10.99
C VAL A 204 -3.83 23.34 12.32
N GLY A 205 -4.53 22.20 12.31
CA GLY A 205 -4.74 21.32 13.46
C GLY A 205 -3.62 20.32 13.70
N ILE A 206 -2.51 20.39 12.95
CA ILE A 206 -1.28 19.61 13.20
C ILE A 206 -0.13 20.58 13.51
N PRO A 207 0.01 21.08 14.76
CA PRO A 207 1.00 22.10 15.10
C PRO A 207 2.45 21.68 14.83
N LYS A 208 2.75 20.38 14.94
CA LYS A 208 4.08 19.78 14.70
C LYS A 208 4.41 19.62 13.21
N MET A 209 3.45 19.84 12.30
CA MET A 209 3.70 19.85 10.87
C MET A 209 4.53 21.10 10.54
N GLY A 210 5.77 20.89 10.12
CA GLY A 210 6.67 22.00 9.77
C GLY A 210 6.05 22.85 8.67
N SER A 211 6.15 24.19 8.78
CA SER A 211 5.59 25.16 7.83
C SER A 211 6.63 25.74 6.87
N SER A 212 7.81 25.13 6.77
CA SER A 212 8.89 25.58 5.87
C SER A 212 8.56 25.25 4.40
N TYR A 213 9.01 26.04 3.42
CA TYR A 213 8.94 25.69 1.99
C TYR A 213 9.55 24.31 1.62
N LEU A 214 10.31 23.73 2.54
CA LEU A 214 10.79 22.35 2.52
C LEU A 214 9.78 21.37 3.16
N THR A 215 8.46 21.58 3.05
CA THR A 215 7.48 20.61 3.56
C THR A 215 7.42 19.41 2.64
N MET A 216 7.49 18.21 3.20
CA MET A 216 7.30 17.01 2.41
C MET A 216 5.84 16.78 2.05
N PHE A 217 4.90 17.67 2.37
CA PHE A 217 3.46 17.44 2.25
C PHE A 217 2.84 18.39 1.25
N ASN A 218 2.04 17.85 0.33
CA ASN A 218 1.49 18.61 -0.78
C ASN A 218 0.00 18.31 -0.94
N ILE A 219 -0.74 19.34 -1.37
CA ILE A 219 -2.11 19.19 -1.87
C ILE A 219 -2.15 19.76 -3.28
N GLU A 220 -2.53 18.92 -4.23
CA GLU A 220 -2.82 19.30 -5.61
C GLU A 220 -4.33 19.34 -5.82
N GLN A 221 -4.78 20.33 -6.59
CA GLN A 221 -6.18 20.50 -6.95
C GLN A 221 -6.29 20.66 -8.47
N ASP A 222 -6.97 19.72 -9.11
CA ASP A 222 -7.38 19.80 -10.51
C ASP A 222 -8.84 20.25 -10.53
N ILE A 223 -9.04 21.56 -10.73
CA ILE A 223 -10.36 22.20 -10.70
C ILE A 223 -11.25 21.68 -11.84
N GLU A 224 -10.66 21.44 -13.02
CA GLU A 224 -11.38 20.96 -14.19
C GLU A 224 -11.91 19.54 -13.97
N LYS A 225 -11.13 18.65 -13.35
CA LYS A 225 -11.56 17.28 -13.03
C LYS A 225 -12.26 17.19 -11.67
N GLY A 226 -12.23 18.26 -10.87
CA GLY A 226 -12.73 18.29 -9.50
C GLY A 226 -11.96 17.37 -8.56
N ALA A 227 -10.69 17.10 -8.83
CA ALA A 227 -9.86 16.18 -8.05
C ALA A 227 -8.98 16.93 -7.06
N ILE A 228 -8.96 16.47 -5.82
CA ILE A 228 -8.06 16.94 -4.77
C ILE A 228 -7.20 15.77 -4.36
N THR A 229 -5.88 15.93 -4.37
CA THR A 229 -4.92 14.88 -4.01
C THR A 229 -3.96 15.39 -2.95
N TYR A 230 -3.94 14.73 -1.80
CA TYR A 230 -2.91 14.91 -0.78
C TYR A 230 -1.88 13.81 -0.89
N TYR A 231 -0.59 14.16 -0.95
CA TYR A 231 0.50 13.21 -0.91
C TYR A 231 1.68 13.79 -0.15
N PHE A 232 2.65 12.94 0.18
CA PHE A 232 3.91 13.39 0.74
C PHE A 232 5.10 12.90 -0.10
N ASN A 233 6.12 13.73 -0.21
CA ASN A 233 7.34 13.49 -0.97
C ASN A 233 8.54 13.99 -0.15
N PRO A 234 9.25 13.09 0.56
CA PRO A 234 10.45 13.44 1.31
C PRO A 234 11.55 13.99 0.40
N TYR A 235 12.22 15.07 0.79
CA TYR A 235 13.32 15.69 0.02
C TYR A 235 14.54 14.77 -0.12
N ASN A 236 14.84 13.99 0.92
CA ASN A 236 15.96 13.07 0.91
C ASN A 236 15.47 11.67 0.54
N SER A 237 15.73 11.25 -0.69
CA SER A 237 15.39 9.91 -1.19
C SER A 237 16.11 8.78 -0.47
N SER A 238 17.17 9.08 0.32
CA SER A 238 17.86 8.09 1.14
C SER A 238 17.13 7.74 2.44
N ILE A 239 16.06 8.47 2.80
CA ILE A 239 15.21 8.16 3.95
C ILE A 239 13.92 7.55 3.44
N ASN A 240 13.72 6.26 3.71
CA ASN A 240 12.43 5.63 3.47
C ASN A 240 11.44 6.16 4.50
N SER A 241 10.33 6.72 4.06
CA SER A 241 9.29 7.23 4.94
C SER A 241 7.93 6.70 4.48
N ASN A 242 7.07 6.38 5.44
CA ASN A 242 5.68 6.06 5.16
C ASN A 242 4.76 6.70 6.21
N MET A 243 3.49 6.86 5.85
CA MET A 243 2.44 7.21 6.80
C MET A 243 1.50 6.02 6.94
N PHE A 244 1.08 5.67 8.15
CA PHE A 244 0.14 4.57 8.34
C PHE A 244 -0.88 4.86 9.45
N ILE A 245 -2.08 4.30 9.30
CA ILE A 245 -3.16 4.39 10.28
C ILE A 245 -3.25 3.08 11.09
N SER A 246 -3.07 3.17 12.40
CA SER A 246 -3.13 1.98 13.28
C SER A 246 -4.56 1.52 13.56
N SER A 247 -4.73 0.32 14.11
CA SER A 247 -6.02 -0.24 14.53
C SER A 247 -6.73 0.57 15.61
N GLU A 248 -6.00 1.45 16.31
CA GLU A 248 -6.51 2.34 17.36
C GLU A 248 -6.91 3.72 16.81
N GLY A 249 -6.78 3.95 15.50
CA GLY A 249 -7.15 5.22 14.88
C GLY A 249 -6.06 6.29 14.93
N VAL A 250 -4.81 5.89 15.21
CA VAL A 250 -3.67 6.81 15.30
C VAL A 250 -2.89 6.84 13.99
N LEU A 251 -2.86 8.00 13.32
CA LEU A 251 -2.06 8.22 12.12
C LEU A 251 -0.61 8.57 12.50
N LYS A 252 0.35 7.80 12.00
CA LYS A 252 1.78 7.93 12.32
C LYS A 252 2.61 8.10 11.06
N ILE A 253 3.73 8.78 11.18
CA ILE A 253 4.78 8.84 10.16
C ILE A 253 6.03 8.14 10.68
N ILE A 254 6.48 7.14 9.95
CA ILE A 254 7.72 6.42 10.24
C ILE A 254 8.79 6.93 9.28
N ASN A 255 9.97 7.21 9.82
CA ASN A 255 11.19 7.38 9.04
C ASN A 255 12.13 6.21 9.31
N LEU A 256 12.64 5.61 8.25
CA LEU A 256 13.52 4.47 8.29
C LEU A 256 14.91 4.96 7.89
N CYS A 257 15.84 4.93 8.85
CA CYS A 257 17.22 5.35 8.65
C CYS A 257 18.14 4.17 9.02
N ALA A 258 19.02 3.78 8.09
CA ALA A 258 20.08 2.78 8.32
C ALA A 258 19.61 1.50 9.05
N LYS A 259 18.57 0.83 8.51
CA LYS A 259 17.98 -0.42 9.05
C LYS A 259 17.22 -0.29 10.38
N HIS A 260 17.14 0.89 10.96
CA HIS A 260 16.44 1.14 12.21
C HIS A 260 15.12 1.91 12.00
N LEU A 261 14.09 1.46 12.74
CA LEU A 261 12.80 2.13 12.84
C LEU A 261 12.95 3.37 13.74
N ASN A 262 12.73 4.56 13.18
CA ASN A 262 12.58 5.78 13.97
C ASN A 262 11.16 6.34 13.77
N LEU A 263 10.31 6.14 14.77
CA LEU A 263 9.01 6.80 14.83
C LEU A 263 9.26 8.30 15.07
N ARG A 264 8.95 9.13 14.07
CA ARG A 264 9.31 10.55 14.14
C ARG A 264 8.11 11.44 14.47
N PHE A 265 6.91 11.07 14.02
CA PHE A 265 5.72 11.88 14.23
C PHE A 265 4.47 11.03 14.44
N VAL A 266 3.73 11.38 15.49
CA VAL A 266 2.34 10.95 15.72
C VAL A 266 1.47 12.16 15.42
N ILE A 267 0.49 11.99 14.53
CA ILE A 267 -0.39 13.08 14.08
C ILE A 267 -1.59 13.25 15.01
N VAL A 268 -2.06 12.16 15.64
CA VAL A 268 -3.24 12.11 16.52
C VAL A 268 -2.93 11.36 17.81
#